data_AF-A0A645D1P0-F1
#
_entry.id   AF-A0A645D1P0-F1
#
_cell.length_a   1.000
_cell.length_b   1.000
_cell.length_c   1.000
_cell.angle_alpha   90.00
_cell.angle_beta   90.00
_cell.angle_gamma   90.00
#
_symmetry.space_group_name_H-M   'P 1'
#
loop_
_entity.id
_entity.type
_entity.pdbx_description
1 polymer ?
#
loop_
_entity_poly.entity_id
_entity_poly.type
_entity_poly.pdbx_seq_one_letter_code
_entity_poly.pdbx_strand_id
1 'polypeptide(L)'
;MITNKYIPNMRIFQQDLIGSQSNNKTEKKGEASFSDVLKNQLDKVNDKQITSENSIEGYIKGDVDIHQVMVASEEAKLSLDLAIQIRNKLINAYEEFNKMQV
;
A
#
# COMPACT_ATOMS: atom_id res chain seq x y z
N MET A 1 -8.12 56.66 16.83
CA MET A 1 -7.74 55.55 15.91
C MET A 1 -6.26 55.30 16.08
N ILE A 2 -5.85 54.05 16.33
CA ILE A 2 -4.43 53.63 16.38
C ILE A 2 -4.15 52.96 15.04
N THR A 3 -3.35 53.57 14.16
CA THR A 3 -2.86 52.90 12.94
C THR A 3 -1.39 52.60 13.09
N ASN A 4 -1.16 51.39 13.57
CA ASN A 4 0.14 50.77 13.74
C ASN A 4 0.75 50.42 12.36
N LYS A 5 1.73 51.19 11.90
CA LYS A 5 2.48 50.90 10.67
C LYS A 5 3.89 50.43 11.02
N TYR A 6 4.00 49.18 11.48
CA TYR A 6 5.30 48.49 11.54
C TYR A 6 5.83 48.34 10.11
N ILE A 7 7.08 48.75 9.92
CA ILE A 7 7.87 48.44 8.73
C ILE A 7 8.88 47.37 9.16
N PRO A 8 8.69 46.08 8.83
CA PRO A 8 9.67 45.06 9.16
C PRO A 8 10.93 45.24 8.30
N ASN A 9 12.09 45.36 8.98
CA ASN A 9 13.42 45.39 8.37
C ASN A 9 13.72 44.08 7.61
N MET A 10 14.06 44.19 6.32
CA MET A 10 14.36 43.10 5.38
C MET A 10 15.69 42.35 5.62
N ARG A 11 16.30 42.45 6.82
CA ARG A 11 17.62 41.85 7.10
C ARG A 11 17.60 40.34 7.39
N ILE A 12 16.40 39.73 7.39
CA ILE A 12 16.18 38.30 7.63
C ILE A 12 16.28 37.46 6.34
N PHE A 13 16.38 38.08 5.18
CA PHE A 13 16.41 37.39 3.87
C PHE A 13 17.81 37.25 3.24
N GLN A 14 18.89 37.48 4.00
CA GLN A 14 20.27 37.43 3.48
C GLN A 14 21.17 36.41 4.21
N GLN A 15 20.62 35.48 4.99
CA GLN A 15 21.42 34.49 5.74
C GLN A 15 21.41 33.07 5.13
N ASP A 16 20.58 32.78 4.13
CA ASP A 16 20.50 31.44 3.50
C ASP A 16 20.97 31.39 2.04
N LEU A 17 21.61 32.45 1.55
CA LEU A 17 22.20 32.49 0.22
C LEU A 17 23.72 32.49 0.33
N ILE A 18 24.32 31.32 0.53
CA ILE A 18 25.62 30.83 -0.01
C ILE A 18 25.93 29.48 0.66
N GLY A 19 25.70 28.39 -0.07
CA GLY A 19 25.91 27.02 0.40
C GLY A 19 25.56 26.00 -0.66
N SER A 20 26.38 25.94 -1.70
CA SER A 20 26.38 24.95 -2.78
C SER A 20 26.11 23.52 -2.31
N GLN A 21 25.14 22.83 -2.93
CA GLN A 21 25.41 21.73 -3.86
C GLN A 21 24.10 21.16 -4.39
N SER A 22 24.08 21.03 -5.72
CA SER A 22 23.10 20.30 -6.50
C SER A 22 22.77 18.93 -5.89
N ASN A 23 21.51 18.75 -5.51
CA ASN A 23 20.86 17.44 -5.58
C ASN A 23 19.42 17.68 -6.00
N ASN A 24 19.20 17.66 -7.31
CA ASN A 24 17.90 17.29 -7.88
C ASN A 24 17.61 15.84 -7.50
N LYS A 25 17.32 15.59 -6.22
CA LYS A 25 16.41 14.51 -5.85
C LYS A 25 15.06 15.19 -5.73
N THR A 26 14.37 15.26 -6.87
CA THR A 26 12.93 15.06 -6.86
C THR A 26 12.73 13.83 -6.00
N GLU A 27 12.34 14.02 -4.75
CA GLU A 27 11.74 12.98 -3.96
C GLU A 27 10.42 12.66 -4.66
N LYS A 28 10.51 11.85 -5.72
CA LYS A 28 9.62 10.72 -5.82
C LYS A 28 9.88 9.93 -4.54
N LYS A 29 9.26 10.33 -3.44
CA LYS A 29 8.64 9.35 -2.56
C LYS A 29 7.73 8.60 -3.54
N GLY A 30 8.27 7.55 -4.13
CA GLY A 30 7.53 6.72 -5.04
C GLY A 30 6.36 6.23 -4.21
N GLU A 31 5.20 6.84 -4.42
CA GLU A 31 3.96 6.18 -4.07
C GLU A 31 4.12 4.78 -4.64
N ALA A 32 4.18 3.79 -3.75
CA ALA A 32 4.34 2.40 -4.15
C ALA A 32 3.36 2.18 -5.29
N SER A 33 3.86 1.77 -6.46
CA SER A 33 3.01 1.67 -7.64
C SER A 33 1.81 0.80 -7.26
N PHE A 34 0.63 1.10 -7.80
CA PHE A 34 -0.53 0.24 -7.57
C PHE A 34 -0.18 -1.24 -7.84
N SER A 35 0.69 -1.50 -8.82
CA SER A 35 1.22 -2.83 -9.10
C SER A 35 2.08 -3.40 -7.97
N ASP A 36 2.88 -2.58 -7.29
CA ASP A 36 3.69 -3.00 -6.13
C ASP A 36 2.79 -3.32 -4.93
N VAL A 37 1.76 -2.50 -4.69
CA VAL A 37 0.78 -2.74 -3.63
C VAL A 37 -0.01 -4.02 -3.93
N LEU A 38 -0.51 -4.17 -5.17
CA LEU A 38 -1.25 -5.37 -5.58
C LEU A 38 -0.39 -6.63 -5.46
N LYS A 39 0.88 -6.56 -5.88
CA LYS A 39 1.82 -7.68 -5.74
C LYS A 39 2.04 -8.04 -4.29
N ASN A 40 2.32 -7.06 -3.43
CA ASN A 40 2.49 -7.29 -1.99
C ASN A 40 1.23 -7.88 -1.34
N GLN A 41 0.02 -7.50 -1.79
CA GLN A 41 -1.21 -8.08 -1.28
C GLN A 41 -1.45 -9.50 -1.79
N LEU A 42 -1.08 -9.80 -3.04
CA LEU A 42 -1.14 -11.15 -3.57
C LEU A 42 -0.17 -12.09 -2.83
N ASP A 43 1.04 -11.61 -2.54
CA ASP A 43 2.02 -12.32 -1.72
C ASP A 43 1.45 -12.61 -0.32
N LYS A 44 0.75 -11.64 0.30
CA LYS A 44 0.05 -11.86 1.58
C LYS A 44 -1.08 -12.88 1.53
N VAL A 45 -1.81 -12.98 0.42
CA VAL A 45 -2.83 -14.02 0.24
C VAL A 45 -2.19 -15.40 0.21
N ASN A 46 -1.05 -15.52 -0.48
CA ASN A 46 -0.26 -16.75 -0.49
C ASN A 46 0.27 -17.10 0.91
N ASP A 47 0.78 -16.12 1.66
CA ASP A 47 1.22 -16.32 3.05
C ASP A 47 0.08 -16.77 3.96
N LYS A 48 -1.14 -16.23 3.78
CA LYS A 48 -2.34 -16.66 4.51
C LYS A 48 -2.73 -18.11 4.18
N GLN A 49 -2.61 -18.53 2.92
CA GLN A 49 -2.82 -19.94 2.54
C GLN A 49 -1.82 -20.86 3.24
N ILE A 50 -0.52 -20.55 3.16
CA ILE A 50 0.53 -21.33 3.82
C ILE A 50 0.32 -21.39 5.34
N THR A 51 -0.07 -20.28 5.95
CA THR A 51 -0.36 -20.22 7.39
C THR A 51 -1.56 -21.11 7.76
N SER A 52 -2.59 -21.14 6.92
CA SER A 52 -3.73 -22.04 7.09
C SER A 52 -3.31 -23.50 6.98
N GLU A 53 -2.50 -23.86 5.99
CA GLU A 53 -1.97 -25.21 5.81
C GLU A 53 -1.10 -25.65 7.00
N ASN A 54 -0.21 -24.78 7.47
CA ASN A 54 0.62 -25.02 8.66
C ASN A 54 -0.24 -25.20 9.93
N SER A 55 -1.33 -24.44 10.05
CA SER A 55 -2.26 -24.57 11.18
C SER A 55 -3.01 -25.91 11.13
N ILE A 56 -3.40 -26.37 9.94
CA ILE A 56 -3.99 -27.71 9.73
C ILE A 56 -2.98 -28.80 10.15
N GLU A 57 -1.73 -28.69 9.72
CA GLU A 57 -0.68 -29.65 10.14
C GLU A 57 -0.44 -29.62 11.65
N GLY A 58 -0.40 -28.43 12.26
CA GLY A 58 -0.23 -28.26 13.71
C GLY A 58 -1.39 -28.85 14.51
N TYR A 59 -2.62 -28.77 14.00
CA TYR A 59 -3.79 -29.42 14.58
C TYR A 59 -3.69 -30.95 14.50
N ILE A 60 -3.28 -31.51 13.35
CA ILE A 60 -3.06 -32.96 13.20
C ILE A 60 -1.97 -33.46 14.17
N LYS A 61 -0.96 -32.63 14.44
CA LYS A 61 0.13 -32.92 15.40
C LYS A 61 -0.28 -32.70 16.86
N GLY A 62 -1.43 -32.08 17.13
CA GLY A 62 -1.97 -31.85 18.48
C GLY A 62 -1.49 -30.56 19.17
N ASP A 63 -0.76 -29.69 18.48
CA ASP A 63 -0.18 -28.46 19.02
C ASP A 63 -1.09 -27.22 18.88
N VAL A 64 -2.16 -27.31 18.09
CA VAL A 64 -3.04 -26.17 17.72
C VAL A 64 -4.50 -26.54 17.92
N ASP A 65 -5.32 -25.61 18.41
CA ASP A 65 -6.77 -25.79 18.58
C ASP A 65 -7.50 -25.75 17.22
N ILE A 66 -8.48 -26.64 17.02
CA ILE A 66 -9.34 -26.69 15.82
C ILE A 66 -9.94 -25.32 15.49
N HIS A 67 -10.26 -24.51 16.51
CA HIS A 67 -10.83 -23.19 16.32
C HIS A 67 -9.86 -22.24 15.59
N GLN A 68 -8.56 -22.30 15.88
CA GLN A 68 -7.57 -21.46 15.20
C GLN A 68 -7.40 -21.85 13.74
N VAL A 69 -7.42 -23.16 13.44
CA VAL A 69 -7.36 -23.65 12.06
C VAL A 69 -8.56 -23.19 11.24
N MET A 70 -9.75 -23.27 11.83
CA MET A 70 -11.00 -22.86 11.17
C MET A 70 -10.99 -21.35 10.89
N VAL A 71 -10.55 -20.53 11.83
CA VAL A 71 -10.41 -19.07 11.63
C VAL A 71 -9.38 -18.77 10.54
N ALA A 72 -8.19 -19.38 10.59
CA ALA A 72 -7.15 -19.17 9.59
C ALA A 72 -7.62 -19.59 8.18
N SER A 73 -8.36 -20.70 8.08
CA SER A 73 -8.94 -21.19 6.83
C SER A 73 -9.99 -20.24 6.26
N GLU A 74 -10.88 -19.71 7.12
CA GLU A 74 -11.91 -18.77 6.69
C GLU A 74 -11.29 -17.43 6.25
N GLU A 75 -10.27 -16.95 6.96
CA GLU A 75 -9.53 -15.75 6.56
C GLU A 75 -8.82 -15.93 5.21
N ALA A 76 -8.17 -17.08 4.99
CA ALA A 76 -7.49 -17.38 3.74
C ALA A 76 -8.49 -17.43 2.57
N LYS A 77 -9.64 -18.08 2.77
CA LYS A 77 -10.73 -18.15 1.79
C LYS A 77 -11.28 -16.78 1.43
N LEU A 78 -11.65 -15.96 2.43
CA LEU A 78 -12.17 -14.62 2.19
C LEU A 78 -11.15 -13.73 1.46
N SER A 79 -9.86 -13.85 1.83
CA SER A 79 -8.78 -13.10 1.19
C SER A 79 -8.60 -13.50 -0.28
N LEU A 80 -8.72 -14.79 -0.59
CA LEU A 80 -8.68 -15.31 -1.96
C LEU A 80 -9.87 -14.82 -2.80
N ASP A 81 -11.08 -14.89 -2.24
CA ASP A 81 -12.30 -14.42 -2.92
C ASP A 81 -12.20 -12.93 -3.27
N LEU A 82 -11.66 -12.12 -2.34
CA LEU A 82 -11.39 -10.71 -2.59
C LEU A 82 -10.35 -10.52 -3.71
N ALA A 83 -9.26 -11.30 -3.71
CA ALA A 83 -8.23 -11.22 -4.75
C ALA A 83 -8.79 -11.55 -6.14
N ILE A 84 -9.68 -12.55 -6.24
CA ILE A 84 -10.37 -12.91 -7.49
C ILE A 84 -11.26 -11.75 -7.98
N GLN A 85 -12.00 -11.11 -7.08
CA GLN A 85 -12.83 -9.95 -7.44
C GLN A 85 -11.99 -8.78 -7.96
N ILE A 86 -10.86 -8.49 -7.32
CA ILE A 86 -9.93 -7.45 -7.78
C ILE A 86 -9.36 -7.80 -9.15
N ARG A 87 -8.90 -9.05 -9.35
CA ARG A 87 -8.42 -9.55 -10.64
C ARG A 87 -9.46 -9.32 -11.74
N ASN A 88 -10.71 -9.69 -11.49
CA ASN A 88 -11.79 -9.52 -12.46
C ASN A 88 -12.07 -8.04 -12.75
N LYS A 89 -12.07 -7.16 -11.74
CA LYS A 89 -12.24 -5.72 -11.93
C LYS A 89 -11.11 -5.10 -12.76
N LEU A 90 -9.87 -5.54 -12.57
CA LEU A 90 -8.73 -5.05 -13.35
C LEU A 90 -8.79 -5.48 -14.82
N ILE A 91 -9.19 -6.73 -15.07
CA ILE A 91 -9.42 -7.22 -16.44
C ILE A 91 -10.54 -6.43 -17.12
N ASN A 92 -11.67 -6.23 -16.43
CA ASN A 92 -12.79 -5.47 -16.96
C ASN A 92 -12.41 -4.02 -17.25
N ALA A 93 -11.67 -3.36 -16.35
CA ALA A 93 -11.19 -1.99 -16.57
C ALA A 93 -10.30 -1.92 -17.82
N TYR A 94 -9.40 -2.90 -18.02
CA TYR A 94 -8.59 -2.99 -19.23
C TYR A 94 -9.46 -3.17 -20.49
N GLU A 95 -10.46 -4.05 -20.46
CA GLU A 95 -11.39 -4.22 -21.58
C GLU A 95 -12.22 -2.96 -21.89
N GLU A 96 -12.64 -2.24 -20.86
CA GLU A 96 -13.44 -1.01 -20.98
C GLU A 96 -12.64 0.13 -21.63
N PHE A 97 -11.38 0.34 -21.20
CA PHE A 97 -10.48 1.31 -21.85
C PHE A 97 -10.26 1.02 -23.33
N ASN A 98 -10.16 -0.27 -23.71
CA ASN A 98 -10.02 -0.66 -25.12
C ASN A 98 -11.30 -0.39 -25.93
N LYS A 99 -12.48 -0.60 -25.33
CA LYS A 99 -13.77 -0.33 -25.98
C LYS A 99 -14.08 1.16 -26.14
N MET A 100 -13.50 2.02 -25.30
CA MET A 100 -13.63 3.48 -25.43
C MET A 100 -12.78 4.08 -26.56
N GLN A 101 -11.77 3.36 -27.05
CA GLN A 101 -10.77 3.90 -27.99
C GLN A 101 -11.05 3.55 -29.46
N VAL A 102 -12.20 2.93 -29.76
CA VAL A 102 -12.68 2.67 -31.13
C VAL A 102 -13.74 3.67 -31.56
#